data_AF-A0A5N8VX54-F1
#
_entry.id   AF-A0A5N8VX54-F1
#
_cell.length_a   1.000
_cell.length_b   1.000
_cell.length_c   1.000
_cell.angle_alpha   90.00
_cell.angle_beta   90.00
_cell.angle_gamma   90.00
#
_symmetry.space_group_name_H-M   'P 1'
#
loop_
_entity.id
_entity.type
_entity.pdbx_description
1 polymer ?
#
loop_
_entity_poly.entity_id
_entity_poly.type
_entity_poly.pdbx_seq_one_letter_code
_entity_poly.pdbx_strand_id
1 'polypeptide(L)'
;MLCGDVAGLVAQIRQVNARGSGSISLWPGCRYRLTAPAEPNGANGLPTITGDLTIIGSSAAISRESTATPFRIAEVAPGGSLSLNGITLSGGSATSAVATSGGGVLTRGTLELVRSRIAGNTASGTGGGLAVASGGRAELTGSAVSGNTGNDGGGVHVGPSGRLTVNGGYLASNTSTFTGGGLANFGTTELNGMSVRDNKANTFEGGGIFTSTGPLTINSSVIRDNTAASDGGGIANFGSSLRLRGSAVYDNAAGGQGGGIFHQRGSVALTLTSVARNTPDNCAPPGSVPGCSL
;
A
#
# COMPACT_ATOMS: atom_id res chain seq x y z
N MET A 1 18.85 -19.97 -10.36
CA MET A 1 17.51 -20.53 -10.60
C MET A 1 17.16 -20.34 -12.07
N LEU A 2 16.36 -21.22 -12.66
CA LEU A 2 15.88 -21.07 -14.05
C LEU A 2 14.77 -19.99 -14.14
N CYS A 3 14.59 -19.44 -15.34
CA CYS A 3 13.50 -18.52 -15.63
C CYS A 3 12.14 -19.20 -15.42
N GLY A 4 11.27 -18.61 -14.60
CA GLY A 4 9.91 -19.12 -14.37
C GLY A 4 9.82 -20.38 -13.49
N ASP A 5 10.94 -20.84 -12.92
CA ASP A 5 10.98 -22.00 -12.03
C ASP A 5 10.39 -21.68 -10.65
N VAL A 6 9.07 -21.78 -10.55
CA VAL A 6 8.31 -21.53 -9.32
C VAL A 6 8.60 -22.56 -8.24
N ALA A 7 8.77 -23.84 -8.61
CA ALA A 7 9.08 -24.89 -7.64
C ALA A 7 10.45 -24.65 -7.00
N GLY A 8 11.46 -24.28 -7.79
CA GLY A 8 12.77 -23.86 -7.31
C GLY A 8 12.70 -22.62 -6.41
N LEU A 9 11.89 -21.62 -6.77
CA LEU A 9 11.66 -20.44 -5.92
C LEU A 9 11.10 -20.80 -4.56
N VAL A 10 10.02 -21.58 -4.52
CA VAL A 10 9.40 -22.05 -3.28
C VAL A 10 10.39 -22.85 -2.44
N ALA A 11 11.17 -23.75 -3.06
CA ALA A 11 12.17 -24.56 -2.36
C ALA A 11 13.29 -23.71 -1.74
N GLN A 12 13.78 -22.70 -2.46
CA GLN A 12 14.82 -21.81 -1.94
C GLN A 12 14.32 -20.93 -0.79
N ILE A 13 13.07 -20.44 -0.86
CA ILE A 13 12.47 -19.69 0.26
C ILE A 13 12.42 -20.57 1.51
N ARG A 14 11.99 -21.84 1.40
CA ARG A 14 11.98 -22.79 2.52
C ARG A 14 13.37 -22.99 3.11
N GLN A 15 14.40 -23.08 2.27
CA GLN A 15 15.80 -23.20 2.73
C GLN A 15 16.27 -21.95 3.47
N VAL A 16 15.93 -20.75 2.98
CA VAL A 16 16.26 -19.49 3.66
C VAL A 16 15.55 -19.40 5.02
N ASN A 17 14.27 -19.72 5.07
CA ASN A 17 13.51 -19.77 6.32
C ASN A 17 14.14 -20.73 7.35
N ALA A 18 14.60 -21.91 6.92
CA ALA A 18 15.23 -22.89 7.80
C ALA A 18 16.63 -22.45 8.29
N ARG A 19 17.37 -21.69 7.47
CA ARG A 19 18.71 -21.17 7.83
C ARG A 19 18.65 -19.87 8.64
N GLY A 20 17.50 -19.19 8.64
CA GLY A 20 17.30 -17.91 9.30
C GLY A 20 17.64 -16.70 8.42
N SER A 21 18.52 -16.83 7.42
CA SER A 21 18.80 -15.73 6.47
C SER A 21 19.30 -16.24 5.11
N GLY A 22 19.14 -15.42 4.07
CA GLY A 22 19.69 -15.70 2.75
C GLY A 22 19.17 -14.80 1.64
N SER A 23 19.73 -14.99 0.45
CA SER A 23 19.38 -14.23 -0.75
C SER A 23 19.03 -15.14 -1.92
N ILE A 24 18.04 -14.73 -2.71
CA ILE A 24 17.59 -15.40 -3.92
C ILE A 24 17.71 -14.42 -5.08
N SER A 25 18.40 -14.81 -6.15
CA SER A 25 18.46 -14.03 -7.40
C SER A 25 17.56 -14.66 -8.45
N LEU A 26 16.63 -13.86 -8.97
CA LEU A 26 15.75 -14.23 -10.06
C LEU A 26 16.40 -13.93 -11.41
N TRP A 27 15.97 -14.67 -12.43
CA TRP A 27 16.45 -14.44 -13.78
C TRP A 27 15.89 -13.12 -14.33
N PRO A 28 16.70 -12.24 -14.96
CA PRO A 28 16.25 -10.90 -15.35
C PRO A 28 15.01 -10.88 -16.24
N GLY A 29 14.02 -10.04 -15.90
CA GLY A 29 12.77 -9.89 -16.66
C GLY A 29 11.84 -11.11 -16.65
N CYS A 30 12.20 -12.20 -15.98
CA CYS A 30 11.41 -13.42 -15.99
C CYS A 30 10.14 -13.31 -15.16
N ARG A 31 9.12 -14.09 -15.55
CA ARG A 31 7.87 -14.22 -14.82
C ARG A 31 7.79 -15.57 -14.13
N TYR A 32 7.64 -15.55 -12.81
CA TYR A 32 7.43 -16.70 -11.95
C TYR A 32 5.93 -16.76 -11.62
N ARG A 33 5.21 -17.63 -12.33
CA ARG A 33 3.74 -17.66 -12.28
C ARG A 33 3.21 -18.70 -11.31
N LEU A 34 2.71 -18.24 -10.18
CA LEU A 34 2.15 -19.07 -9.11
C LEU A 34 0.78 -19.61 -9.53
N THR A 35 0.63 -20.92 -9.59
CA THR A 35 -0.62 -21.62 -9.98
C THR A 35 -1.37 -22.21 -8.79
N ALA A 36 -0.73 -22.31 -7.64
CA ALA A 36 -1.31 -22.82 -6.40
C ALA A 36 -0.64 -22.15 -5.19
N PRO A 37 -1.29 -22.17 -4.01
CA PRO A 37 -0.65 -21.83 -2.74
C PRO A 37 0.59 -22.70 -2.46
N ALA A 38 1.56 -22.17 -1.70
CA ALA A 38 2.76 -22.91 -1.32
C ALA A 38 2.49 -24.08 -0.38
N GLU A 39 1.46 -23.95 0.46
CA GLU A 39 0.98 -24.97 1.39
C GLU A 39 -0.45 -25.40 1.00
N PRO A 40 -0.83 -26.69 1.13
CA PRO A 40 -2.19 -27.13 0.85
C PRO A 40 -3.23 -26.33 1.64
N ASN A 41 -4.23 -25.78 0.95
CA ASN A 41 -5.26 -24.89 1.53
C ASN A 41 -4.70 -23.62 2.22
N GLY A 42 -3.44 -23.25 1.92
CA GLY A 42 -2.78 -22.09 2.47
C GLY A 42 -3.25 -20.77 1.85
N ALA A 43 -3.01 -19.69 2.58
CA ALA A 43 -3.35 -18.32 2.18
C ALA A 43 -2.40 -17.71 1.13
N ASN A 44 -1.20 -18.27 0.99
CA ASN A 44 -0.05 -17.61 0.34
C ASN A 44 0.50 -18.47 -0.81
N GLY A 45 0.83 -17.82 -1.93
CA GLY A 45 1.47 -18.42 -3.10
C GLY A 45 2.95 -18.73 -2.89
N LEU A 46 3.64 -17.93 -2.08
CA LEU A 46 4.98 -18.23 -1.56
C LEU A 46 4.89 -18.76 -0.11
N PRO A 47 5.87 -19.55 0.37
CA PRO A 47 5.96 -19.88 1.77
C PRO A 47 5.97 -18.62 2.63
N THR A 48 5.34 -18.65 3.80
CA THR A 48 5.41 -17.56 4.76
C THR A 48 6.87 -17.28 5.12
N ILE A 49 7.29 -16.02 5.05
CA ILE A 49 8.66 -15.60 5.32
C ILE A 49 8.87 -15.49 6.83
N THR A 50 9.77 -16.31 7.36
CA THR A 50 10.09 -16.37 8.79
C THR A 50 11.53 -16.00 9.10
N GLY A 51 12.43 -16.08 8.11
CA GLY A 51 13.82 -15.60 8.21
C GLY A 51 14.03 -14.25 7.52
N ASP A 52 15.29 -13.85 7.43
CA ASP A 52 15.76 -12.67 6.70
C ASP A 52 16.02 -13.01 5.23
N LEU A 53 15.01 -12.78 4.39
CA LEU A 53 15.06 -13.09 2.96
C LEU A 53 15.26 -11.83 2.13
N THR A 54 16.28 -11.83 1.27
CA THR A 54 16.41 -10.87 0.17
C THR A 54 16.11 -11.54 -1.16
N ILE A 55 15.24 -10.94 -1.99
CA ILE A 55 15.01 -11.35 -3.37
C ILE A 55 15.48 -10.24 -4.32
N ILE A 56 16.46 -10.57 -5.15
CA ILE A 56 16.99 -9.72 -6.20
C ILE A 56 16.24 -10.05 -7.49
N GLY A 57 15.31 -9.17 -7.87
CA GLY A 57 14.38 -9.40 -8.98
C GLY A 57 14.96 -9.12 -10.36
N SER A 58 15.79 -8.07 -10.52
CA SER A 58 16.30 -7.66 -11.84
C SER A 58 15.17 -7.47 -12.89
N SER A 59 14.11 -6.74 -12.51
CA SER A 59 12.87 -6.54 -13.27
C SER A 59 12.00 -7.80 -13.46
N ALA A 60 12.26 -8.87 -12.71
CA ALA A 60 11.39 -10.05 -12.70
C ALA A 60 10.01 -9.75 -12.09
N ALA A 61 9.06 -10.64 -12.36
CA ALA A 61 7.73 -10.61 -11.78
C ALA A 61 7.40 -11.94 -11.10
N ILE A 62 6.83 -11.87 -9.89
CA ILE A 62 6.14 -12.99 -9.25
C ILE A 62 4.66 -12.67 -9.32
N SER A 63 3.90 -13.51 -10.01
CA SER A 63 2.50 -13.25 -10.29
C SER A 63 1.61 -14.45 -10.05
N ARG A 64 0.41 -14.23 -9.51
CA ARG A 64 -0.63 -15.25 -9.50
C ARG A 64 -1.17 -15.47 -10.92
N GLU A 65 -1.36 -16.73 -11.32
CA GLU A 65 -2.14 -17.06 -12.52
C GLU A 65 -3.60 -16.67 -12.32
N SER A 66 -4.23 -16.06 -13.33
CA SER A 66 -5.59 -15.53 -13.18
C SER A 66 -6.63 -16.63 -12.92
N THR A 67 -6.42 -17.81 -13.51
CA THR A 67 -7.27 -19.00 -13.37
C THR A 67 -7.02 -19.81 -12.10
N ALA A 68 -5.94 -19.52 -11.36
CA ALA A 68 -5.69 -20.18 -10.09
C ALA A 68 -6.77 -19.83 -9.07
N THR A 69 -6.91 -20.63 -8.02
CA THR A 69 -7.73 -20.25 -6.86
C THR A 69 -7.16 -18.96 -6.22
N PRO A 70 -7.99 -18.18 -5.50
CA PRO A 70 -7.50 -16.97 -4.83
C PRO A 70 -6.46 -17.28 -3.74
N PHE A 71 -5.31 -16.62 -3.82
CA PHE A 71 -4.32 -16.56 -2.74
C PHE A 71 -3.50 -15.28 -2.83
N ARG A 72 -2.97 -14.83 -1.69
CA ARG A 72 -2.00 -13.74 -1.58
C ARG A 72 -0.65 -14.13 -2.18
N ILE A 73 0.15 -13.20 -2.70
CA ILE A 73 1.50 -13.54 -3.18
C ILE A 73 2.44 -13.92 -2.03
N ALA A 74 2.63 -13.04 -1.05
CA ALA A 74 3.59 -13.24 0.04
C ALA A 74 3.07 -12.79 1.42
N GLU A 75 3.51 -13.48 2.47
CA GLU A 75 3.31 -13.07 3.86
C GLU A 75 4.63 -13.03 4.60
N VAL A 76 4.85 -11.98 5.38
CA VAL A 76 5.98 -11.88 6.32
C VAL A 76 5.46 -12.08 7.74
N ALA A 77 5.91 -13.16 8.39
CA ALA A 77 5.55 -13.47 9.77
C ALA A 77 6.20 -12.50 10.76
N PRO A 78 5.71 -12.41 12.02
CA PRO A 78 6.42 -11.74 13.09
C PRO A 78 7.87 -12.24 13.20
N GLY A 79 8.83 -11.33 13.30
CA GLY A 79 10.26 -11.65 13.34
C GLY A 79 10.91 -11.95 11.98
N GLY A 80 10.13 -12.21 10.93
CA GLY A 80 10.64 -12.37 9.57
C GLY A 80 10.93 -11.03 8.88
N SER A 81 11.82 -11.06 7.88
CA SER A 81 12.16 -9.91 7.06
C SER A 81 12.18 -10.29 5.58
N LEU A 82 11.54 -9.47 4.75
CA LEU A 82 11.54 -9.62 3.30
C LEU A 82 12.02 -8.34 2.63
N SER A 83 13.18 -8.39 1.96
CA SER A 83 13.69 -7.31 1.10
C SER A 83 13.54 -7.69 -0.37
N LEU A 84 12.88 -6.83 -1.15
CA LEU A 84 12.57 -7.03 -2.56
C LEU A 84 13.20 -5.92 -3.40
N ASN A 85 14.17 -6.26 -4.24
CA ASN A 85 14.89 -5.31 -5.08
C ASN A 85 14.58 -5.51 -6.58
N GLY A 86 13.91 -4.53 -7.19
CA GLY A 86 13.64 -4.53 -8.63
C GLY A 86 12.68 -5.64 -9.06
N ILE A 87 11.61 -5.88 -8.31
CA ILE A 87 10.63 -6.94 -8.61
C ILE A 87 9.21 -6.42 -8.68
N THR A 88 8.38 -7.06 -9.50
CA THR A 88 6.92 -6.85 -9.50
C THR A 88 6.20 -8.01 -8.82
N LEU A 89 5.33 -7.70 -7.85
CA LEU A 89 4.36 -8.64 -7.28
C LEU A 89 2.96 -8.31 -7.81
N SER A 90 2.29 -9.26 -8.46
CA SER A 90 1.02 -8.96 -9.13
C SER A 90 -0.02 -10.07 -9.17
N GLY A 91 -1.30 -9.69 -9.31
CA GLY A 91 -2.42 -10.61 -9.50
C GLY A 91 -2.83 -11.37 -8.23
N GLY A 92 -2.19 -11.12 -7.09
CA GLY A 92 -2.52 -11.73 -5.81
C GLY A 92 -3.95 -11.40 -5.39
N SER A 93 -4.62 -12.35 -4.76
CA SER A 93 -6.05 -12.29 -4.43
C SER A 93 -6.30 -12.84 -3.03
N ALA A 94 -6.37 -11.95 -2.04
CA ALA A 94 -6.79 -12.26 -0.67
C ALA A 94 -8.31 -12.04 -0.53
N THR A 95 -9.08 -12.88 -1.22
CA THR A 95 -10.56 -12.82 -1.25
C THR A 95 -11.24 -14.09 -0.74
N SER A 96 -10.47 -15.04 -0.21
CA SER A 96 -10.97 -16.31 0.32
C SER A 96 -11.18 -16.24 1.84
N ALA A 97 -11.85 -17.25 2.40
CA ALA A 97 -12.11 -17.32 3.84
C ALA A 97 -10.84 -17.37 4.71
N VAL A 98 -9.71 -17.80 4.16
CA VAL A 98 -8.43 -17.93 4.87
C VAL A 98 -7.49 -16.73 4.68
N ALA A 99 -7.82 -15.82 3.76
CA ALA A 99 -7.00 -14.64 3.46
C ALA A 99 -7.87 -13.49 2.99
N THR A 100 -7.98 -12.45 3.82
CA THR A 100 -8.78 -11.25 3.50
C THR A 100 -7.95 -9.98 3.35
N SER A 101 -6.67 -9.99 3.71
CA SER A 101 -5.82 -8.78 3.71
C SER A 101 -4.53 -8.98 2.94
N GLY A 102 -4.00 -7.89 2.37
CA GLY A 102 -2.72 -7.89 1.66
C GLY A 102 -2.78 -8.74 0.41
N GLY A 103 -3.53 -8.33 -0.63
CA GLY A 103 -3.67 -9.14 -1.84
C GLY A 103 -2.31 -9.48 -2.48
N GLY A 104 -1.42 -8.49 -2.54
CA GLY A 104 -0.01 -8.71 -2.88
C GLY A 104 0.77 -9.23 -1.67
N VAL A 105 0.88 -8.39 -0.63
CA VAL A 105 1.70 -8.67 0.56
C VAL A 105 0.95 -8.34 1.85
N LEU A 106 1.04 -9.24 2.83
CA LEU A 106 0.74 -8.99 4.23
C LEU A 106 2.04 -9.03 5.00
N THR A 107 2.36 -7.97 5.76
CA THR A 107 3.52 -7.96 6.64
C THR A 107 3.10 -7.80 8.10
N ARG A 108 3.51 -8.76 8.92
CA ARG A 108 3.53 -8.72 10.40
C ARG A 108 4.96 -8.62 10.95
N GLY A 109 5.96 -8.81 10.09
CA GLY A 109 7.37 -8.57 10.35
C GLY A 109 7.84 -7.31 9.61
N THR A 110 8.97 -7.41 8.93
CA THR A 110 9.56 -6.29 8.16
C THR A 110 9.49 -6.54 6.67
N LEU A 111 8.98 -5.56 5.91
CA LEU A 111 9.00 -5.55 4.45
C LEU A 111 9.84 -4.36 3.97
N GLU A 112 10.76 -4.60 3.04
CA GLU A 112 11.48 -3.56 2.32
C GLU A 112 11.26 -3.74 0.80
N LEU A 113 10.85 -2.67 0.13
CA LEU A 113 10.69 -2.63 -1.33
C LEU A 113 11.63 -1.58 -1.91
N VAL A 114 12.63 -2.00 -2.69
CA VAL A 114 13.56 -1.11 -3.38
C VAL A 114 13.32 -1.21 -4.89
N ARG A 115 12.89 -0.09 -5.50
CA ARG A 115 12.59 -0.02 -6.94
C ARG A 115 11.66 -1.15 -7.42
N SER A 116 10.71 -1.52 -6.57
CA SER A 116 9.81 -2.65 -6.76
C SER A 116 8.36 -2.18 -6.95
N ARG A 117 7.49 -3.06 -7.44
CA ARG A 117 6.09 -2.75 -7.71
C ARG A 117 5.14 -3.79 -7.11
N ILE A 118 4.10 -3.33 -6.42
CA ILE A 118 2.94 -4.14 -6.04
C ILE A 118 1.75 -3.69 -6.91
N ALA A 119 1.30 -4.55 -7.82
CA ALA A 119 0.31 -4.14 -8.82
C ALA A 119 -0.79 -5.15 -9.16
N GLY A 120 -2.00 -4.65 -9.38
CA GLY A 120 -3.11 -5.49 -9.85
C GLY A 120 -3.49 -6.57 -8.84
N ASN A 121 -3.39 -6.28 -7.55
CA ASN A 121 -3.73 -7.21 -6.48
C ASN A 121 -5.07 -6.83 -5.83
N THR A 122 -5.77 -7.82 -5.29
CA THR A 122 -7.10 -7.65 -4.72
C THR A 122 -7.17 -8.23 -3.30
N ALA A 123 -7.83 -7.54 -2.39
CA ALA A 123 -8.18 -8.02 -1.05
C ALA A 123 -9.66 -7.70 -0.74
N SER A 124 -10.38 -8.63 -0.10
CA SER A 124 -11.78 -8.38 0.35
C SER A 124 -11.86 -7.60 1.66
N GLY A 125 -10.77 -7.57 2.43
CA GLY A 125 -10.53 -6.77 3.61
C GLY A 125 -9.50 -5.67 3.31
N THR A 126 -8.39 -5.63 4.03
CA THR A 126 -7.50 -4.46 4.01
C THR A 126 -6.30 -4.61 3.08
N GLY A 127 -5.83 -3.50 2.50
CA GLY A 127 -4.57 -3.45 1.76
C GLY A 127 -4.63 -4.30 0.49
N GLY A 128 -5.31 -3.82 -0.57
CA GLY A 128 -5.41 -4.56 -1.83
C GLY A 128 -4.04 -4.96 -2.38
N GLY A 129 -3.08 -4.02 -2.33
CA GLY A 129 -1.67 -4.28 -2.60
C GLY A 129 -0.92 -4.76 -1.36
N LEU A 130 -0.81 -3.89 -0.36
CA LEU A 130 -0.01 -4.10 0.85
C LEU A 130 -0.85 -3.87 2.11
N ALA A 131 -0.87 -4.86 3.00
CA ALA A 131 -1.37 -4.69 4.35
C ALA A 131 -0.19 -4.74 5.35
N VAL A 132 0.03 -3.64 6.06
CA VAL A 132 0.94 -3.57 7.20
C VAL A 132 0.12 -3.81 8.45
N ALA A 133 0.23 -5.01 9.02
CA ALA A 133 -0.52 -5.40 10.21
C ALA A 133 0.02 -4.69 11.46
N SER A 134 -0.68 -4.86 12.58
CA SER A 134 -0.21 -4.39 13.88
C SER A 134 1.16 -4.97 14.22
N GLY A 135 2.10 -4.10 14.59
CA GLY A 135 3.51 -4.43 14.85
C GLY A 135 4.35 -4.65 13.57
N GLY A 136 3.73 -4.70 12.40
CA GLY A 136 4.44 -4.82 11.12
C GLY A 136 5.09 -3.50 10.71
N ARG A 137 6.18 -3.60 9.95
CA ARG A 137 6.88 -2.47 9.34
C ARG A 137 7.02 -2.66 7.84
N ALA A 138 6.81 -1.59 7.08
CA ALA A 138 7.10 -1.54 5.67
C ALA A 138 7.92 -0.29 5.31
N GLU A 139 8.93 -0.47 4.45
CA GLU A 139 9.74 0.60 3.89
C GLU A 139 9.77 0.50 2.36
N LEU A 140 9.40 1.58 1.68
CA LEU A 140 9.33 1.66 0.22
C LEU A 140 10.29 2.73 -0.27
N THR A 141 11.27 2.34 -1.10
CA THR A 141 12.25 3.28 -1.68
C THR A 141 12.18 3.24 -3.19
N GLY A 142 11.72 4.34 -3.81
CA GLY A 142 11.51 4.44 -5.25
C GLY A 142 10.55 3.38 -5.81
N SER A 143 9.61 2.94 -4.98
CA SER A 143 8.72 1.80 -5.26
C SER A 143 7.30 2.25 -5.58
N ALA A 144 6.54 1.37 -6.21
CA ALA A 144 5.20 1.66 -6.73
C ALA A 144 4.15 0.71 -6.15
N VAL A 145 2.99 1.25 -5.75
CA VAL A 145 1.80 0.46 -5.42
C VAL A 145 0.65 0.95 -6.28
N SER A 146 0.16 0.11 -7.18
CA SER A 146 -0.76 0.61 -8.22
C SER A 146 -1.77 -0.39 -8.79
N GLY A 147 -2.94 0.09 -9.18
CA GLY A 147 -3.97 -0.77 -9.76
C GLY A 147 -4.47 -1.84 -8.80
N ASN A 148 -4.37 -1.62 -7.49
CA ASN A 148 -4.82 -2.59 -6.49
C ASN A 148 -6.21 -2.23 -5.97
N THR A 149 -6.95 -3.26 -5.54
CA THR A 149 -8.31 -3.13 -5.02
C THR A 149 -8.44 -3.71 -3.62
N GLY A 150 -8.96 -2.93 -2.68
CA GLY A 150 -9.15 -3.34 -1.28
C GLY A 150 -10.45 -2.81 -0.71
N ASN A 151 -10.81 -3.24 0.50
CA ASN A 151 -11.91 -2.63 1.25
C ASN A 151 -11.45 -1.32 1.88
N ASP A 152 -10.44 -1.39 2.75
CA ASP A 152 -9.70 -0.24 3.26
C ASP A 152 -8.28 -0.25 2.71
N GLY A 153 -7.82 0.88 2.20
CA GLY A 153 -6.47 0.95 1.63
C GLY A 153 -6.40 0.15 0.33
N GLY A 154 -7.00 0.67 -0.73
CA GLY A 154 -7.00 -0.01 -2.03
C GLY A 154 -5.59 -0.39 -2.46
N GLY A 155 -4.65 0.55 -2.29
CA GLY A 155 -3.22 0.31 -2.43
C GLY A 155 -2.62 -0.27 -1.16
N VAL A 156 -2.60 0.55 -0.11
CA VAL A 156 -1.92 0.25 1.15
C VAL A 156 -2.85 0.46 2.34
N HIS A 157 -2.85 -0.50 3.27
CA HIS A 157 -3.43 -0.32 4.59
C HIS A 157 -2.34 -0.41 5.66
N VAL A 158 -2.35 0.53 6.61
CA VAL A 158 -1.47 0.52 7.78
C VAL A 158 -2.32 0.41 9.03
N GLY A 159 -2.31 -0.77 9.65
CA GLY A 159 -3.09 -1.05 10.84
C GLY A 159 -2.58 -0.32 12.09
N PRO A 160 -3.33 -0.35 13.20
CA PRO A 160 -2.89 0.20 14.48
C PRO A 160 -1.52 -0.34 14.88
N SER A 161 -0.61 0.52 15.34
CA SER A 161 0.79 0.18 15.66
C SER A 161 1.63 -0.37 14.50
N GLY A 162 1.10 -0.42 13.28
CA GLY A 162 1.89 -0.64 12.07
C GLY A 162 2.67 0.62 11.68
N ARG A 163 3.78 0.44 10.96
CA ARG A 163 4.60 1.55 10.48
C ARG A 163 4.89 1.46 8.98
N LEU A 164 4.61 2.54 8.27
CA LEU A 164 4.98 2.72 6.87
C LEU A 164 5.92 3.91 6.71
N THR A 165 7.02 3.71 6.00
CA THR A 165 7.90 4.80 5.56
C THR A 165 8.12 4.68 4.06
N VAL A 166 7.92 5.78 3.33
CA VAL A 166 8.07 5.81 1.87
C VAL A 166 9.02 6.93 1.48
N ASN A 167 10.00 6.60 0.64
CA ASN A 167 11.01 7.50 0.11
C ASN A 167 10.98 7.45 -1.43
N GLY A 168 10.17 8.33 -2.02
CA GLY A 168 9.92 8.40 -3.45
C GLY A 168 9.00 7.29 -3.97
N GLY A 169 8.55 7.44 -5.21
CA GLY A 169 7.69 6.48 -5.90
C GLY A 169 6.26 6.97 -6.11
N TYR A 170 5.30 6.04 -6.24
CA TYR A 170 3.89 6.41 -6.39
C TYR A 170 2.88 5.39 -5.84
N LEU A 171 1.77 5.92 -5.30
CA LEU A 171 0.53 5.21 -5.01
C LEU A 171 -0.46 5.65 -6.09
N ALA A 172 -0.72 4.79 -7.07
CA ALA A 172 -1.50 5.22 -8.25
C ALA A 172 -2.59 4.27 -8.69
N SER A 173 -3.76 4.80 -9.08
CA SER A 173 -4.83 4.01 -9.67
C SER A 173 -5.32 2.87 -8.77
N ASN A 174 -5.24 3.04 -7.45
CA ASN A 174 -5.76 2.08 -6.50
C ASN A 174 -7.20 2.41 -6.13
N THR A 175 -8.00 1.39 -5.83
CA THR A 175 -9.43 1.53 -5.56
C THR A 175 -9.78 0.90 -4.22
N SER A 176 -10.45 1.64 -3.34
CA SER A 176 -11.07 1.09 -2.14
C SER A 176 -12.59 1.03 -2.29
N THR A 177 -13.23 0.04 -1.66
CA THR A 177 -14.70 0.00 -1.55
C THR A 177 -15.21 0.79 -0.34
N PHE A 178 -14.36 0.99 0.67
CA PHE A 178 -14.63 1.76 1.87
C PHE A 178 -13.70 2.98 1.93
N THR A 179 -12.63 2.99 2.73
CA THR A 179 -11.79 4.18 2.90
C THR A 179 -10.41 4.06 2.26
N GLY A 180 -9.81 5.20 1.88
CA GLY A 180 -8.41 5.25 1.48
C GLY A 180 -8.13 4.54 0.17
N GLY A 181 -8.48 5.15 -0.97
CA GLY A 181 -8.26 4.53 -2.28
C GLY A 181 -6.78 4.16 -2.49
N GLY A 182 -5.88 5.11 -2.21
CA GLY A 182 -4.44 4.89 -2.22
C GLY A 182 -3.91 4.30 -0.92
N LEU A 183 -4.20 4.99 0.19
CA LEU A 183 -3.72 4.65 1.53
C LEU A 183 -4.82 4.79 2.58
N ALA A 184 -5.00 3.79 3.44
CA ALA A 184 -5.74 3.91 4.69
C ALA A 184 -4.78 3.77 5.88
N ASN A 185 -4.67 4.81 6.71
CA ASN A 185 -3.72 4.89 7.81
C ASN A 185 -4.40 4.91 9.19
N PHE A 186 -4.14 3.85 9.95
CA PHE A 186 -4.52 3.71 11.36
C PHE A 186 -3.28 3.60 12.28
N GLY A 187 -2.09 3.44 11.69
CA GLY A 187 -0.79 3.43 12.36
C GLY A 187 0.06 4.67 12.06
N THR A 188 1.38 4.51 12.08
CA THR A 188 2.33 5.61 11.82
C THR A 188 2.78 5.57 10.38
N THR A 189 2.56 6.65 9.63
CA THR A 189 2.99 6.75 8.24
C THR A 189 3.80 8.02 7.98
N GLU A 190 4.90 7.85 7.23
CA GLU A 190 5.70 8.94 6.68
C GLU A 190 5.85 8.77 5.16
N LEU A 191 5.42 9.78 4.40
CA LEU A 191 5.54 9.83 2.94
C LEU A 191 6.50 10.96 2.55
N ASN A 192 7.64 10.61 1.95
CA ASN A 192 8.67 11.55 1.53
C ASN A 192 8.85 11.50 0.01
N GLY A 193 8.67 12.62 -0.69
CA GLY A 193 8.89 12.67 -2.15
C GLY A 193 7.90 11.82 -2.97
N MET A 194 6.70 11.56 -2.43
CA MET A 194 5.76 10.59 -2.97
C MET A 194 4.71 11.24 -3.89
N SER A 195 4.30 10.54 -4.94
CA SER A 195 3.11 10.90 -5.72
C SER A 195 1.93 9.98 -5.37
N VAL A 196 0.85 10.54 -4.81
CA VAL A 196 -0.42 9.84 -4.55
C VAL A 196 -1.44 10.36 -5.56
N ARG A 197 -1.78 9.53 -6.55
CA ARG A 197 -2.59 10.00 -7.69
C ARG A 197 -3.58 9.00 -8.26
N ASP A 198 -4.62 9.50 -8.89
CA ASP A 198 -5.60 8.67 -9.62
C ASP A 198 -6.25 7.59 -8.73
N ASN A 199 -6.22 7.75 -7.41
CA ASN A 199 -6.80 6.76 -6.50
C ASN A 199 -8.26 7.08 -6.19
N LYS A 200 -9.04 6.04 -5.90
CA LYS A 200 -10.49 6.16 -5.74
C LYS A 200 -11.01 5.45 -4.50
N ALA A 201 -11.82 6.13 -3.70
CA ALA A 201 -12.71 5.52 -2.72
C ALA A 201 -14.13 5.50 -3.30
N ASN A 202 -14.67 4.30 -3.54
CA ASN A 202 -15.93 4.16 -4.30
C ASN A 202 -17.18 4.55 -3.53
N THR A 203 -17.16 4.46 -2.19
CA THR A 203 -18.37 4.63 -1.38
C THR A 203 -18.16 5.62 -0.24
N PHE A 204 -16.95 5.70 0.33
CA PHE A 204 -16.66 6.52 1.51
C PHE A 204 -15.49 7.49 1.24
N GLU A 205 -14.73 7.83 2.27
CA GLU A 205 -13.81 8.96 2.29
C GLU A 205 -12.38 8.61 1.88
N GLY A 206 -11.60 9.66 1.58
CA GLY A 206 -10.16 9.54 1.39
C GLY A 206 -9.82 8.89 0.06
N GLY A 207 -10.15 9.55 -1.05
CA GLY A 207 -9.88 9.03 -2.39
C GLY A 207 -8.40 8.71 -2.57
N GLY A 208 -7.54 9.65 -2.18
CA GLY A 208 -6.11 9.45 -2.07
C GLY A 208 -5.74 8.75 -0.78
N ILE A 209 -5.99 9.44 0.35
CA ILE A 209 -5.56 9.03 1.67
C ILE A 209 -6.70 9.17 2.68
N PHE A 210 -6.95 8.13 3.47
CA PHE A 210 -7.74 8.20 4.69
C PHE A 210 -6.82 8.02 5.91
N THR A 211 -7.05 8.78 6.99
CA THR A 211 -6.29 8.64 8.24
C THR A 211 -7.18 8.93 9.46
N SER A 212 -7.05 8.13 10.52
CA SER A 212 -7.95 8.22 11.70
C SER A 212 -7.27 8.20 13.08
N THR A 213 -6.31 7.32 13.34
CA THR A 213 -5.81 7.11 14.73
C THR A 213 -4.31 7.30 14.93
N GLY A 214 -3.50 7.18 13.87
CA GLY A 214 -2.05 7.33 13.97
C GLY A 214 -1.51 8.49 13.14
N PRO A 215 -0.29 8.99 13.44
CA PRO A 215 0.25 10.17 12.79
C PRO A 215 0.54 9.91 11.32
N LEU A 216 0.23 10.93 10.50
CA LEU A 216 0.55 10.94 9.07
C LEU A 216 1.40 12.18 8.77
N THR A 217 2.67 11.96 8.44
CA THR A 217 3.56 13.00 7.95
C THR A 217 3.78 12.85 6.44
N ILE A 218 3.63 13.95 5.72
CA ILE A 218 3.82 14.02 4.27
C ILE A 218 4.80 15.16 3.99
N ASN A 219 5.95 14.85 3.38
CA ASN A 219 6.98 15.82 3.05
C ASN A 219 7.26 15.79 1.54
N SER A 220 7.41 16.97 0.94
CA SER A 220 7.82 17.15 -0.46
C SER A 220 7.04 16.27 -1.44
N SER A 221 5.75 16.07 -1.19
CA SER A 221 4.92 15.09 -1.91
C SER A 221 3.76 15.77 -2.63
N VAL A 222 3.15 15.04 -3.57
CA VAL A 222 2.04 15.50 -4.39
C VAL A 222 0.85 14.55 -4.25
N ILE A 223 -0.31 15.09 -3.89
CA ILE A 223 -1.59 14.39 -3.80
C ILE A 223 -2.54 15.00 -4.83
N ARG A 224 -2.82 14.27 -5.91
CA ARG A 224 -3.58 14.82 -7.04
C ARG A 224 -4.50 13.84 -7.74
N ASP A 225 -5.53 14.34 -8.41
CA ASP A 225 -6.41 13.52 -9.26
C ASP A 225 -7.05 12.34 -8.51
N ASN A 226 -7.20 12.45 -7.18
CA ASN A 226 -7.84 11.41 -6.39
C ASN A 226 -9.32 11.73 -6.19
N THR A 227 -10.15 10.69 -6.12
CA THR A 227 -11.62 10.84 -6.04
C THR A 227 -12.22 10.07 -4.87
N ALA A 228 -13.03 10.72 -4.04
CA ALA A 228 -13.84 10.09 -3.01
C ALA A 228 -15.33 10.25 -3.33
N ALA A 229 -16.14 9.24 -3.04
CA ALA A 229 -17.59 9.36 -3.17
C ALA A 229 -18.21 10.21 -2.05
N SER A 230 -17.63 10.15 -0.84
CA SER A 230 -18.00 10.98 0.31
C SER A 230 -17.02 12.16 0.42
N ASP A 231 -16.33 12.31 1.55
CA ASP A 231 -15.44 13.42 1.84
C ASP A 231 -13.95 13.14 1.55
N GLY A 232 -13.14 14.20 1.42
CA GLY A 232 -11.69 14.07 1.38
C GLY A 232 -11.19 13.42 0.09
N GLY A 233 -11.40 14.08 -1.05
CA GLY A 233 -10.97 13.55 -2.35
C GLY A 233 -9.47 13.24 -2.36
N GLY A 234 -8.67 14.21 -1.92
CA GLY A 234 -7.24 14.03 -1.67
C GLY A 234 -6.98 13.31 -0.36
N ILE A 235 -7.34 13.95 0.76
CA ILE A 235 -7.05 13.46 2.12
C ILE A 235 -8.30 13.60 3.00
N ALA A 236 -8.68 12.54 3.69
CA ALA A 236 -9.67 12.55 4.76
C ALA A 236 -8.98 12.30 6.12
N ASN A 237 -9.05 13.27 7.04
CA ASN A 237 -8.52 13.17 8.39
C ASN A 237 -9.63 13.12 9.44
N PHE A 238 -9.85 11.94 10.02
CA PHE A 238 -10.91 11.63 10.98
C PHE A 238 -10.44 11.59 12.44
N GLY A 239 -9.17 11.87 12.72
CA GLY A 239 -8.65 11.85 14.10
C GLY A 239 -7.13 11.89 14.24
N SER A 240 -6.38 11.84 13.14
CA SER A 240 -4.92 11.82 13.16
C SER A 240 -4.31 13.20 13.37
N SER A 241 -3.04 13.19 13.81
CA SER A 241 -2.12 14.31 13.63
C SER A 241 -1.58 14.27 12.19
N LEU A 242 -2.14 15.11 11.32
CA LEU A 242 -1.77 15.24 9.92
C LEU A 242 -0.80 16.41 9.72
N ARG A 243 0.37 16.15 9.14
CA ARG A 243 1.36 17.18 8.85
C ARG A 243 1.82 17.12 7.40
N LEU A 244 1.64 18.22 6.67
CA LEU A 244 2.13 18.38 5.30
C LEU A 244 3.20 19.46 5.26
N ARG A 245 4.40 19.13 4.74
CA ARG A 245 5.51 20.07 4.55
C ARG A 245 5.97 20.11 3.11
N GLY A 246 6.11 21.30 2.52
CA GLY A 246 6.64 21.45 1.16
C GLY A 246 5.84 20.67 0.11
N SER A 247 4.55 20.45 0.35
CA SER A 247 3.72 19.50 -0.42
C SER A 247 2.62 20.20 -1.21
N ALA A 248 1.98 19.48 -2.13
CA ALA A 248 0.87 20.01 -2.93
C ALA A 248 -0.32 19.05 -2.94
N VAL A 249 -1.53 19.58 -2.72
CA VAL A 249 -2.81 18.85 -2.80
C VAL A 249 -3.72 19.54 -3.81
N TYR A 250 -3.89 18.97 -5.00
CA TYR A 250 -4.64 19.65 -6.07
C TYR A 250 -5.38 18.72 -7.01
N ASP A 251 -6.38 19.26 -7.72
CA ASP A 251 -7.20 18.53 -8.70
C ASP A 251 -7.82 17.24 -8.13
N ASN A 252 -8.08 17.20 -6.82
CA ASN A 252 -8.80 16.10 -6.19
C ASN A 252 -10.30 16.41 -6.12
N ALA A 253 -11.14 15.36 -6.10
CA ALA A 253 -12.59 15.48 -6.10
C ALA A 253 -13.25 14.66 -4.98
N ALA A 254 -14.22 15.24 -4.29
CA ALA A 254 -15.09 14.60 -3.32
C ALA A 254 -16.55 14.76 -3.77
N GLY A 255 -17.41 13.77 -3.48
CA GLY A 255 -18.86 13.91 -3.67
C GLY A 255 -19.54 14.68 -2.54
N GLY A 256 -18.94 14.67 -1.35
CA GLY A 256 -19.35 15.42 -0.16
C GLY A 256 -18.59 16.75 -0.05
N GLN A 257 -17.61 16.82 0.86
CA GLN A 257 -16.82 18.00 1.17
C GLN A 257 -15.32 17.68 1.23
N GLY A 258 -14.48 18.72 1.26
CA GLY A 258 -13.04 18.57 1.39
C GLY A 258 -12.46 17.91 0.16
N GLY A 259 -12.68 18.50 -1.02
CA GLY A 259 -12.12 17.98 -2.27
C GLY A 259 -10.63 17.71 -2.14
N GLY A 260 -9.90 18.68 -1.55
CA GLY A 260 -8.49 18.54 -1.19
C GLY A 260 -8.32 17.82 0.13
N ILE A 261 -8.68 18.49 1.24
CA ILE A 261 -8.55 17.96 2.60
C ILE A 261 -9.86 18.09 3.37
N PHE A 262 -10.44 16.97 3.77
CA PHE A 262 -11.47 16.95 4.80
C PHE A 262 -10.85 16.70 6.18
N HIS A 263 -11.23 17.47 7.19
CA HIS A 263 -10.74 17.33 8.55
C HIS A 263 -11.88 17.37 9.57
N GLN A 264 -12.11 16.25 10.25
CA GLN A 264 -13.15 16.14 11.27
C GLN A 264 -12.61 16.28 12.70
N ARG A 265 -11.49 15.61 13.00
CA ARG A 265 -10.89 15.53 14.34
C ARG A 265 -9.37 15.36 14.25
N GLY A 266 -8.68 15.56 15.37
CA GLY A 266 -7.23 15.49 15.45
C GLY A 266 -6.61 16.86 15.20
N SER A 267 -5.55 16.93 14.39
CA SER A 267 -4.95 18.20 13.99
C SER A 267 -4.43 18.16 12.56
N VAL A 268 -4.35 19.34 11.93
CA VAL A 268 -3.71 19.53 10.63
C VAL A 268 -2.70 20.66 10.72
N ALA A 269 -1.48 20.41 10.25
CA ALA A 269 -0.43 21.42 10.13
C ALA A 269 0.09 21.46 8.68
N LEU A 270 -0.12 22.60 8.02
CA LEU A 270 0.39 22.90 6.70
C LEU A 270 1.61 23.84 6.82
N THR A 271 2.74 23.47 6.23
CA THR A 271 3.95 24.32 6.21
C THR A 271 4.54 24.32 4.80
N LEU A 272 4.60 25.48 4.15
CA LEU A 272 5.03 25.57 2.74
C LEU A 272 4.25 24.61 1.84
N THR A 273 2.96 24.43 2.13
CA THR A 273 2.08 23.46 1.45
C THR A 273 0.95 24.21 0.76
N SER A 274 0.66 23.84 -0.48
CA SER A 274 -0.45 24.40 -1.27
C SER A 274 -1.61 23.41 -1.36
N VAL A 275 -2.84 23.89 -1.15
CA VAL A 275 -4.08 23.14 -1.39
C VAL A 275 -4.94 23.96 -2.35
N ALA A 276 -5.12 23.51 -3.59
CA ALA A 276 -5.74 24.32 -4.64
C ALA A 276 -6.45 23.49 -5.71
N ARG A 277 -7.44 24.07 -6.40
CA ARG A 277 -8.16 23.44 -7.53
C ARG A 277 -8.82 22.11 -7.19
N ASN A 278 -9.27 21.93 -5.95
CA ASN A 278 -10.01 20.73 -5.57
C ASN A 278 -11.52 20.99 -5.61
N THR A 279 -12.31 19.93 -5.84
CA THR A 279 -13.78 20.00 -5.97
C THR A 279 -14.43 19.15 -4.88
N PRO A 280 -15.46 19.64 -4.17
CA PRO A 280 -16.10 20.94 -4.34
C PRO A 280 -15.32 22.12 -3.72
N ASP A 281 -14.38 21.84 -2.83
CA ASP A 281 -13.59 22.84 -2.11
C ASP A 281 -12.17 22.34 -1.81
N ASN A 282 -11.28 23.26 -1.43
CA ASN A 282 -9.91 22.91 -1.06
C ASN A 282 -9.84 22.22 0.30
N CYS A 283 -10.54 22.77 1.29
CA CYS A 283 -10.59 22.19 2.62
C CYS A 283 -11.98 22.33 3.26
N ALA A 284 -12.36 21.31 4.02
CA ALA A 284 -13.62 21.30 4.75
C ALA A 284 -13.50 20.63 6.14
N PRO A 285 -14.40 20.98 7.08
CA PRO A 285 -15.30 22.13 7.01
C PRO A 285 -14.52 23.47 7.04
N PRO A 286 -15.13 24.61 6.65
CA PRO A 286 -14.45 25.89 6.64
C PRO A 286 -13.78 26.22 7.98
N GLY A 287 -12.51 26.64 7.93
CA GLY A 287 -11.72 26.99 9.12
C GLY A 287 -11.10 25.80 9.88
N SER A 288 -11.40 24.55 9.49
CA SER A 288 -10.84 23.36 10.16
C SER A 288 -9.36 23.12 9.84
N VAL A 289 -8.89 23.59 8.68
CA VAL A 289 -7.50 23.44 8.22
C VAL A 289 -6.82 24.81 8.15
N PRO A 290 -6.00 25.18 9.16
CA PRO A 290 -5.29 26.45 9.16
C PRO A 290 -4.36 26.60 7.95
N GLY A 291 -4.42 27.76 7.29
CA GLY A 291 -3.61 28.07 6.12
C GLY A 291 -4.10 27.46 4.80
N CYS A 292 -5.25 26.77 4.81
CA CYS A 292 -5.94 26.38 3.59
C CYS A 292 -6.86 27.51 3.12
N SER A 293 -6.57 28.10 1.96
CA SER A 293 -7.46 29.07 1.33
C SER A 293 -8.73 28.37 0.83
N LEU A 294 -9.87 29.06 0.92
CA LEU A 294 -11.13 28.64 0.33
C LEU A 294 -11.00 28.57 -1.20
#